data_AF-A0A0D0EAF5-F1
#
_entry.id   AF-A0A0D0EAF5-F1
#
_cell.length_a   1.000
_cell.length_b   1.000
_cell.length_c   1.000
_cell.angle_alpha   90.00
_cell.angle_beta   90.00
_cell.angle_gamma   90.00
#
_symmetry.space_group_name_H-M   'P 1'
#
loop_
_entity.id
_entity.type
_entity.pdbx_description
1 polymer ?
#
loop_
_entity_poly.entity_id
_entity_poly.type
_entity_poly.pdbx_seq_one_letter_code
_entity_poly.pdbx_strand_id
1 'polypeptide(L)'
;HHLGSIIHECPSCHALHWRAEWHTHSSEINPTYGQCCKSGKIKIPYLDNVPGELWNLFFAQDDISKEFHQNICQYNNALAMTSVGGQLDNSVNNGHGPYVYKINGEVYHHMGSLLPAGDDAPVFGQLYI
;
A
#
# COMPACT_ATOMS: atom_id res chain seq x y z
N HIS A 1 9.99 0.78 -27.13
CA HIS A 1 11.35 1.16 -26.68
C HIS A 1 11.77 0.15 -25.60
N HIS A 2 12.95 -0.45 -25.72
CA HIS A 2 13.45 -1.45 -24.77
C HIS A 2 14.62 -0.85 -23.98
N LEU A 3 14.47 -0.73 -22.66
CA LEU A 3 15.44 -0.05 -21.78
C LEU A 3 16.59 -0.95 -21.29
N GLY A 4 16.58 -2.24 -21.65
CA GLY A 4 17.55 -3.22 -21.17
C GLY A 4 17.17 -3.81 -19.81
N SER A 5 18.11 -4.55 -19.21
CA SER A 5 17.93 -5.18 -17.91
C SER A 5 18.14 -4.20 -16.74
N ILE A 6 17.40 -4.38 -15.66
CA ILE A 6 17.50 -3.61 -14.42
C ILE A 6 18.63 -4.17 -13.54
N ILE A 7 19.88 -3.93 -13.95
CA ILE A 7 21.07 -4.54 -13.32
C ILE A 7 22.04 -3.51 -12.72
N HIS A 8 21.78 -2.22 -12.90
CA HIS A 8 22.70 -1.19 -12.41
C HIS A 8 22.33 -0.79 -10.99
N GLU A 9 23.22 -1.06 -10.05
CA GLU A 9 22.96 -0.86 -8.63
C GLU A 9 23.29 0.57 -8.19
N CYS A 10 22.44 1.15 -7.34
CA CYS A 10 22.71 2.43 -6.69
C CYS A 10 23.76 2.27 -5.57
N PRO A 11 24.89 2.99 -5.60
CA PRO A 11 25.93 2.86 -4.58
C PRO A 11 25.49 3.25 -3.16
N SER A 12 24.42 4.04 -3.03
CA SER A 12 23.96 4.56 -1.74
C SER A 12 22.86 3.73 -1.08
N CYS A 13 22.00 3.07 -1.85
CA CYS A 13 20.84 2.34 -1.32
C CYS A 13 20.63 0.95 -1.92
N HIS A 14 21.50 0.52 -2.83
CA HIS A 14 21.48 -0.81 -3.44
C HIS A 14 20.25 -1.12 -4.30
N ALA A 15 19.41 -0.11 -4.56
CA ALA A 15 18.31 -0.24 -5.52
C ALA A 15 18.84 -0.53 -6.92
N LEU A 16 18.21 -1.46 -7.62
CA LEU A 16 18.52 -1.78 -9.02
C LEU A 16 17.79 -0.82 -9.95
N HIS A 17 18.49 -0.41 -11.00
CA HIS A 17 18.03 0.60 -11.95
C HIS A 17 18.37 0.23 -13.39
N TRP A 18 17.67 0.86 -14.33
CA TRP A 18 18.10 0.90 -15.71
C TRP A 18 19.19 1.96 -15.88
N ARG A 19 20.11 1.71 -16.82
CA ARG A 19 21.15 2.69 -17.21
C ARG A 19 20.56 4.03 -17.64
N ALA A 20 19.38 4.01 -18.26
CA ALA A 20 18.68 5.20 -18.72
C ALA A 20 18.18 6.11 -17.59
N GLU A 21 18.13 5.62 -16.34
CA GLU A 21 17.69 6.39 -15.17
C GLU A 21 18.82 7.19 -14.51
N TRP A 22 20.02 7.14 -15.08
CA TRP A 22 21.18 7.87 -14.59
C TRP A 22 20.97 9.38 -14.72
N HIS A 23 21.53 10.12 -13.77
CA HIS A 23 21.71 11.55 -13.96
C HIS A 23 22.69 11.85 -15.09
N THR A 24 22.52 13.00 -15.73
CA THR A 24 23.35 13.42 -16.88
C THR A 24 24.84 13.51 -16.57
N HIS A 25 25.22 13.75 -15.30
CA HIS A 25 26.61 13.81 -14.83
C HIS A 25 27.09 12.51 -14.16
N SER A 26 26.35 11.41 -14.35
CA SER A 26 26.71 10.07 -13.90
C SER A 26 27.84 9.48 -14.76
N SER A 27 28.58 8.52 -14.19
CA SER A 27 29.61 7.75 -14.91
C SER A 27 29.46 6.26 -14.61
N GLU A 28 30.06 5.39 -15.43
CA GLU A 28 30.12 3.95 -15.13
C GLU A 28 30.72 3.66 -13.75
N ILE A 29 31.71 4.47 -13.36
CA ILE A 29 32.49 4.27 -12.14
C ILE A 29 31.70 4.76 -10.92
N ASN A 30 30.94 5.84 -11.08
CA ASN A 30 30.13 6.44 -10.02
C ASN A 30 28.72 6.73 -10.56
N PRO A 31 27.86 5.70 -10.64
CA PRO A 31 26.51 5.88 -11.13
C PRO A 31 25.67 6.61 -10.07
N THR A 32 24.98 7.67 -10.49
CA THR A 32 24.14 8.49 -9.58
C THR A 32 22.68 8.46 -10.00
N TYR A 33 21.81 8.26 -9.01
CA TYR A 33 20.37 8.09 -9.19
C TYR A 33 19.60 9.04 -8.27
N GLY A 34 18.56 9.66 -8.81
CA GLY A 34 17.72 10.61 -8.07
C GLY A 34 16.44 9.97 -7.54
N GLN A 35 15.96 8.91 -8.20
CA GLN A 35 14.62 8.37 -7.96
C GLN A 35 14.53 7.45 -6.73
N CYS A 36 15.61 6.78 -6.33
CA CYS A 36 15.59 5.90 -5.17
C CYS A 36 15.81 6.68 -3.86
N CYS A 37 17.03 7.11 -3.59
CA CYS A 37 17.45 7.69 -2.31
C CYS A 37 17.75 9.20 -2.38
N LYS A 38 17.29 9.89 -3.44
CA LYS A 38 17.67 11.28 -3.76
C LYS A 38 19.19 11.49 -3.73
N SER A 39 19.93 10.65 -4.45
CA SER A 39 21.40 10.70 -4.50
C SER A 39 22.05 10.54 -3.12
N GLY A 40 21.54 9.60 -2.31
CA GLY A 40 22.06 9.30 -0.97
C GLY A 40 21.59 10.25 0.15
N LYS A 41 20.73 11.22 -0.15
CA LYS A 41 20.21 12.17 0.85
C LYS A 41 19.17 11.55 1.78
N ILE A 42 18.50 10.49 1.35
CA ILE A 42 17.48 9.78 2.14
C ILE A 42 17.97 8.36 2.39
N LYS A 43 18.00 7.96 3.66
CA LYS A 43 18.19 6.55 4.05
C LYS A 43 16.83 5.86 4.02
N ILE A 44 16.62 4.98 3.05
CA ILE A 44 15.43 4.14 2.98
C ILE A 44 15.65 2.98 3.96
N PRO A 45 14.77 2.77 4.95
CA PRO A 45 14.86 1.60 5.80
C PRO A 45 14.64 0.34 4.97
N TYR A 46 15.37 -0.73 5.30
CA TYR A 46 15.05 -2.04 4.74
C TYR A 46 13.68 -2.49 5.24
N LEU A 47 12.93 -3.15 4.37
CA LEU A 47 11.69 -3.80 4.77
C LEU A 47 12.04 -4.90 5.77
N ASP A 48 11.26 -4.98 6.86
CA ASP A 48 11.32 -6.11 7.76
C ASP A 48 10.98 -7.40 7.00
N ASN A 49 11.39 -8.54 7.57
CA ASN A 49 11.04 -9.83 6.99
C ASN A 49 9.52 -9.96 6.89
N VAL A 50 9.06 -10.41 5.73
CA VAL A 50 7.65 -10.70 5.50
C VAL A 50 7.20 -11.74 6.54
N PRO A 51 6.03 -11.53 7.19
CA PRO A 51 5.44 -12.53 8.08
C PRO A 51 5.40 -13.92 7.44
N GLY A 52 5.69 -14.97 8.22
CA GLY A 52 5.87 -16.34 7.69
C GLY A 52 4.63 -16.87 6.97
N GLU A 53 3.44 -16.47 7.39
CA GLU A 53 2.18 -16.80 6.77
C GLU A 53 2.08 -16.24 5.35
N LEU A 54 2.39 -14.95 5.18
CA LEU A 54 2.42 -14.31 3.86
C LEU A 54 3.51 -14.90 2.98
N TRP A 55 4.68 -15.22 3.57
CA TRP A 55 5.75 -15.88 2.84
C TRP A 55 5.30 -17.25 2.30
N ASN A 56 4.63 -18.06 3.12
CA ASN A 56 4.13 -19.36 2.71
C ASN A 56 3.05 -19.22 1.62
N LEU A 57 2.12 -18.28 1.76
CA LEU A 57 1.11 -18.02 0.73
C LEU A 57 1.72 -17.69 -0.64
N PHE A 58 2.82 -16.94 -0.67
CA PHE A 58 3.47 -16.50 -1.90
C PHE A 58 4.54 -17.45 -2.46
N PHE A 59 5.21 -18.23 -1.62
CA PHE A 59 6.39 -18.99 -2.04
C PHE A 59 6.30 -20.50 -1.82
N ALA A 60 5.31 -21.00 -1.05
CA ALA A 60 5.07 -22.42 -0.97
C ALA A 60 4.55 -22.97 -2.31
N GLN A 61 4.47 -24.31 -2.40
CA GLN A 61 4.00 -25.05 -3.59
C GLN A 61 2.84 -26.00 -3.26
N ASP A 62 2.23 -25.80 -2.10
CA ASP A 62 1.03 -26.52 -1.67
C ASP A 62 -0.23 -26.01 -2.40
N ASP A 63 -1.36 -26.66 -2.15
CA ASP A 63 -2.60 -26.30 -2.82
C ASP A 63 -3.14 -24.95 -2.34
N ILE A 64 -2.81 -24.55 -1.10
CA ILE A 64 -3.21 -23.26 -0.51
C ILE A 64 -2.53 -22.09 -1.23
N SER A 65 -1.20 -22.16 -1.41
CA SER A 65 -0.42 -21.13 -2.13
C SER A 65 -0.85 -21.01 -3.61
N LYS A 66 -1.19 -22.13 -4.26
CA LYS A 66 -1.74 -22.12 -5.63
C LYS A 66 -3.11 -21.45 -5.71
N GLU A 67 -4.03 -21.82 -4.82
CA GLU A 67 -5.36 -21.18 -4.71
C GLU A 67 -5.22 -19.68 -4.43
N PHE A 68 -4.31 -19.31 -3.52
CA PHE A 68 -4.00 -17.92 -3.19
C PHE A 68 -3.52 -17.15 -4.42
N HIS A 69 -2.54 -17.67 -5.18
CA HIS A 69 -2.06 -17.02 -6.40
C HIS A 69 -3.14 -16.88 -7.48
N GLN A 70 -3.99 -17.88 -7.65
CA GLN A 70 -5.09 -17.83 -8.62
C GLN A 70 -6.11 -16.74 -8.26
N ASN A 71 -6.31 -16.49 -6.97
CA ASN A 71 -7.31 -15.55 -6.46
C ASN A 71 -6.72 -14.30 -5.80
N ILE A 72 -5.42 -14.02 -5.99
CA ILE A 72 -4.70 -12.97 -5.27
C ILE A 72 -5.33 -11.59 -5.44
N CYS A 73 -5.86 -11.29 -6.62
CA CYS A 73 -6.59 -10.04 -6.86
C CYS A 73 -7.87 -9.96 -6.02
N GLN A 74 -8.60 -11.06 -5.84
CA GLN A 74 -9.81 -11.09 -5.02
C GLN A 74 -9.48 -10.92 -3.54
N TYR A 75 -8.43 -11.58 -3.04
CA TYR A 75 -7.93 -11.36 -1.69
C TYR A 75 -7.51 -9.91 -1.48
N ASN A 76 -6.73 -9.34 -2.41
CA ASN A 76 -6.30 -7.95 -2.32
C ASN A 76 -7.48 -6.97 -2.38
N ASN A 77 -8.52 -7.25 -3.18
CA ASN A 77 -9.72 -6.42 -3.23
C ASN A 77 -10.53 -6.51 -1.94
N ALA A 78 -10.73 -7.71 -1.40
CA ALA A 78 -11.43 -7.91 -0.14
C ALA A 78 -10.69 -7.28 1.05
N LEU A 79 -9.36 -7.25 0.99
CA LEU A 79 -8.50 -6.64 2.00
C LEU A 79 -8.08 -5.19 1.67
N ALA A 80 -8.54 -4.63 0.55
CA ALA A 80 -8.33 -3.23 0.22
C ALA A 80 -9.20 -2.40 1.16
N MET A 81 -8.68 -2.17 2.37
CA MET A 81 -9.34 -1.41 3.41
C MET A 81 -9.78 -0.07 2.85
N THR A 82 -11.08 0.07 2.60
CA THR A 82 -11.69 1.35 2.30
C THR A 82 -12.32 1.83 3.59
N SER A 83 -11.56 2.57 4.40
CA SER A 83 -12.19 3.29 5.51
C SER A 83 -12.93 4.48 4.88
N VAL A 84 -14.26 4.43 4.93
CA VAL A 84 -15.11 5.51 4.46
C VAL A 84 -15.40 6.41 5.65
N GLY A 85 -14.75 7.58 5.67
CA GLY A 85 -15.04 8.66 6.61
C GLY A 85 -16.02 9.65 5.99
N GLY A 86 -16.93 10.20 6.80
CA GLY A 86 -17.87 11.25 6.37
C GLY A 86 -18.50 11.96 7.56
N GLN A 87 -18.95 13.20 7.38
CA GLN A 87 -19.79 13.86 8.38
C GLN A 87 -21.14 13.15 8.44
N LEU A 88 -21.42 12.50 9.56
CA LEU A 88 -22.67 11.79 9.77
C LEU A 88 -23.83 12.79 9.92
N ASP A 89 -24.76 12.73 8.96
CA ASP A 89 -26.02 13.48 9.04
C ASP A 89 -26.97 12.76 10.00
N ASN A 90 -26.93 13.15 11.27
CA ASN A 90 -27.81 12.59 12.30
C ASN A 90 -29.27 13.04 12.20
N SER A 91 -29.61 13.99 11.31
CA SER A 91 -30.99 14.49 11.20
C SER A 91 -32.00 13.41 10.79
N VAL A 92 -31.53 12.38 10.08
CA VAL A 92 -32.34 11.24 9.62
C VAL A 92 -32.57 10.15 10.68
N ASN A 93 -31.87 10.18 11.82
CA ASN A 93 -31.98 9.17 12.87
C ASN A 93 -32.83 9.59 14.08
N ASN A 94 -33.60 10.68 13.97
CA ASN A 94 -34.43 11.21 15.07
C ASN A 94 -35.80 10.50 15.25
N GLY A 95 -36.03 9.36 14.57
CA GLY A 95 -37.29 8.62 14.59
C GLY A 95 -37.17 7.22 15.22
N HIS A 96 -38.30 6.51 15.33
CA HIS A 96 -38.37 5.12 15.84
C HIS A 96 -38.05 4.07 14.76
N GLY A 97 -37.45 4.49 13.65
CA GLY A 97 -37.11 3.63 12.53
C GLY A 97 -35.75 2.94 12.71
N PRO A 98 -35.40 1.98 11.83
CA PRO A 98 -34.07 1.42 11.77
C PRO A 98 -33.02 2.52 11.55
N TYR A 99 -31.86 2.38 12.19
CA TYR A 99 -30.76 3.34 12.07
C TYR A 99 -30.27 3.43 10.61
N VAL A 100 -30.21 4.66 10.09
CA VAL A 100 -29.77 4.97 8.72
C VAL A 100 -28.39 5.61 8.76
N TYR A 101 -27.42 4.94 8.13
CA TYR A 101 -26.08 5.50 7.90
C TYR A 101 -26.07 6.22 6.55
N LYS A 102 -26.13 7.56 6.57
CA LYS A 102 -26.20 8.39 5.36
C LYS A 102 -24.90 9.15 5.15
N ILE A 103 -24.25 8.89 4.02
CA ILE A 103 -23.00 9.53 3.58
C ILE A 103 -23.35 10.52 2.45
N ASN A 104 -22.82 11.74 2.50
CA ASN A 104 -23.04 12.76 1.46
C ASN A 104 -21.69 13.21 0.88
N GLY A 105 -21.54 13.18 -0.45
CA GLY A 105 -20.30 13.52 -1.17
C GLY A 105 -19.64 12.32 -1.87
N GLU A 106 -18.45 12.54 -2.42
CA GLU A 106 -17.63 11.49 -3.03
C GLU A 106 -16.96 10.61 -1.95
N VAL A 107 -16.86 9.32 -2.20
CA VAL A 107 -16.18 8.37 -1.32
C VAL A 107 -14.68 8.46 -1.58
N TYR A 108 -13.92 8.92 -0.58
CA TYR A 108 -12.45 8.94 -0.63
C TYR A 108 -11.86 7.81 0.21
N HIS A 109 -10.78 7.18 -0.27
CA HIS A 109 -9.99 6.24 0.52
C HIS A 109 -9.20 7.03 1.57
N HIS A 110 -9.67 7.04 2.82
CA HIS A 110 -8.83 7.40 3.94
C HIS A 110 -8.22 6.14 4.54
N MET A 111 -6.93 6.15 4.84
CA MET A 111 -6.30 5.14 5.70
C MET A 111 -6.08 5.79 7.07
N GLY A 112 -7.10 5.69 7.93
CA GLY A 112 -7.02 6.07 9.34
C GLY A 112 -6.69 4.87 10.22
N SER A 113 -6.32 5.12 11.48
CA SER A 113 -6.22 4.05 12.50
C SER A 113 -7.54 3.31 12.61
N LEU A 114 -7.49 1.97 12.63
CA LEU A 114 -8.66 1.10 12.78
C LEU A 114 -9.40 1.32 14.10
N LEU A 115 -8.63 1.71 15.11
CA LEU A 115 -9.09 1.91 16.48
C LEU A 115 -9.11 3.41 16.77
N PRO A 116 -10.22 3.95 17.31
CA PRO A 116 -10.22 5.30 17.85
C PRO A 116 -9.21 5.40 18.99
N ALA A 117 -8.63 6.59 19.18
CA ALA A 117 -7.68 6.82 20.26
C ALA A 117 -8.44 7.01 21.58
N GLY A 118 -8.15 6.18 22.58
CA GLY A 118 -8.77 6.28 23.90
C GLY A 118 -10.28 5.97 23.87
N ASP A 119 -11.09 6.87 24.46
CA ASP A 119 -12.55 6.75 24.55
C ASP A 119 -13.29 7.42 23.37
N ASP A 120 -12.58 7.82 22.32
CA ASP A 120 -13.22 8.42 21.15
C ASP A 120 -14.17 7.44 20.46
N ALA A 121 -15.28 7.96 19.96
CA ALA A 121 -16.22 7.15 19.20
C ALA A 121 -15.57 6.70 17.87
N PRO A 122 -15.80 5.45 17.42
CA PRO A 122 -15.34 5.00 16.11
C PRO A 122 -15.88 5.91 15.00
N VAL A 123 -14.97 6.46 14.19
CA VAL A 123 -15.29 7.40 13.10
C VAL A 123 -15.24 6.76 11.71
N PHE A 124 -14.87 5.48 11.63
CA PHE A 124 -14.75 4.74 10.38
C PHE A 124 -15.51 3.41 10.47
N GLY A 125 -16.28 3.08 9.41
CA GLY A 125 -16.82 1.75 9.20
C GLY A 125 -15.91 0.93 8.29
N GLN A 126 -15.59 -0.31 8.67
CA GLN A 126 -14.92 -1.25 7.76
C GLN A 126 -15.97 -1.88 6.84
N LEU A 127 -15.80 -1.69 5.54
CA LEU A 127 -16.56 -2.40 4.52
C LEU A 127 -15.61 -3.34 3.77
N TYR A 128 -15.93 -4.63 3.79
CA TYR A 128 -15.34 -5.61 2.88
C TYR A 128 -16.16 -5.53 1.58
N ILE A 129 -15.52 -5.13 0.47
CA ILE A 129 -16.15 -5.06 -0.87
C ILE A 129 -15.77 -6.31 -1.66
#